data_AF-A0A920HWK9-F1
#
_entry.id   AF-A0A920HWK9-F1
#
_cell.length_a   1.000
_cell.length_b   1.000
_cell.length_c   1.000
_cell.angle_alpha   90.00
_cell.angle_beta   90.00
_cell.angle_gamma   90.00
#
_symmetry.space_group_name_H-M   'P 1'
#
loop_
_entity.id
_entity.type
_entity.pdbx_description
1 polymer ?
#
loop_
_entity_poly.entity_id
_entity_poly.type
_entity_poly.pdbx_seq_one_letter_code
_entity_poly.pdbx_strand_id
1 'polypeptide(L)'
;MDKATGYGLRVEDREISLNVPDVAKIVGVFESIDTDSPTLDRLTFPSGLNLNTTAIVGEKIVGDDSDAVAQITGLISATEVEIAYLTPTKFTIGEVCNFDESNISTTLQLITVGNNLNITNRYELDKGQREQFYDYSRLVRRVNFPPATRKVLVVFDKYVLPSNDTGDFYTVASYDEERFSSDIPLLKDGDIRATDTIDFRPRVSTYTGAESPFAFQNRTFASTFNPSFIVTPNESSIIGYNHYLPRNDRVVLDVLGNLSVIQGTSSTNPVTPPVIENAMDVATIQLPAYLYDPDDAIVRVVDNVRYTMKDIGRLEDRIETLEEITSLSLLELDTKTLQVQDFDGLSRFKTGFFVDDFKNTDFLDSK
;
A
#
# COMPACT_ATOMS: atom_id res chain seq x y z
N MET A 1 18.59 -2.58 -40.05
CA MET A 1 17.67 -2.53 -38.89
C MET A 1 17.34 -1.07 -38.69
N ASP A 2 16.12 -0.69 -39.03
CA ASP A 2 15.73 0.71 -38.99
C ASP A 2 15.67 1.16 -37.54
N LYS A 3 16.60 2.05 -37.17
CA LYS A 3 16.63 2.67 -35.85
C LYS A 3 15.35 3.50 -35.74
N ALA A 4 14.51 3.21 -34.74
CA ALA A 4 13.35 4.05 -34.46
C ALA A 4 13.82 5.50 -34.26
N THR A 5 13.14 6.45 -34.92
CA THR A 5 13.52 7.86 -34.91
C THR A 5 12.73 8.65 -33.86
N GLY A 6 11.51 8.20 -33.54
CA GLY A 6 10.65 8.83 -32.54
C GLY A 6 11.14 8.67 -31.10
N TYR A 7 11.12 9.76 -30.35
CA TYR A 7 11.33 9.72 -28.89
C TYR A 7 10.28 8.83 -28.23
N GLY A 8 10.69 7.95 -27.33
CA GLY A 8 9.81 6.97 -26.69
C GLY A 8 9.84 5.59 -27.33
N LEU A 9 10.40 5.45 -28.53
CA LEU A 9 10.56 4.16 -29.21
C LEU A 9 12.00 3.66 -29.20
N ARG A 10 12.95 4.49 -28.76
CA ARG A 10 14.38 4.13 -28.75
C ARG A 10 14.76 3.58 -27.40
N VAL A 11 15.56 2.52 -27.40
CA VAL A 11 16.10 1.89 -26.17
C VAL A 11 17.01 2.83 -25.36
N GLU A 12 17.57 3.86 -26.02
CA GLU A 12 18.44 4.86 -25.41
C GLU A 12 17.66 5.95 -24.65
N ASP A 13 16.36 6.11 -24.96
CA ASP A 13 15.51 7.13 -24.35
C ASP A 13 15.33 6.90 -22.85
N ARG A 14 15.12 8.00 -22.12
CA ARG A 14 14.80 7.92 -20.69
C ARG A 14 13.41 7.34 -20.47
N GLU A 15 12.47 7.68 -21.34
CA GLU A 15 11.11 7.19 -21.32
C GLU A 15 10.90 6.31 -22.54
N ILE A 16 10.40 5.09 -22.33
CA ILE A 16 10.09 4.15 -23.40
C ILE A 16 8.60 3.86 -23.34
N SER A 17 7.88 4.18 -24.41
CA SER A 17 6.46 3.90 -24.56
C SER A 17 6.21 2.40 -24.69
N LEU A 18 5.19 1.91 -24.00
CA LEU A 18 4.65 0.56 -24.17
C LEU A 18 3.63 0.48 -25.31
N ASN A 19 3.36 1.61 -25.96
CA ASN A 19 2.43 1.79 -27.09
C ASN A 19 0.97 1.43 -26.78
N VAL A 20 0.68 1.12 -25.52
CA VAL A 20 -0.65 0.84 -25.02
C VAL A 20 -0.90 1.68 -23.77
N PRO A 21 -2.13 2.10 -23.53
CA PRO A 21 -2.56 2.65 -22.26
C PRO A 21 -2.85 1.55 -21.22
N ASP A 22 -2.88 1.95 -19.96
CA ASP A 22 -3.41 1.18 -18.84
C ASP A 22 -2.71 -0.15 -18.56
N VAL A 23 -1.38 -0.10 -18.56
CA VAL A 23 -0.53 -1.18 -18.06
C VAL A 23 -0.61 -1.20 -16.53
N ALA A 24 -0.99 -2.36 -15.98
CA ALA A 24 -1.14 -2.57 -14.55
C ALA A 24 0.22 -2.84 -13.89
N LYS A 25 1.02 -3.73 -14.50
CA LYS A 25 2.26 -4.23 -13.92
C LYS A 25 3.30 -4.58 -14.98
N ILE A 26 4.58 -4.37 -14.67
CA ILE A 26 5.69 -4.91 -15.45
C ILE A 26 6.11 -6.25 -14.83
N VAL A 27 6.11 -7.29 -15.66
CA VAL A 27 6.61 -8.63 -15.30
C VAL A 27 8.12 -8.64 -15.43
N GLY A 28 8.64 -8.10 -16.54
CA GLY A 28 10.07 -7.96 -16.72
C GLY A 28 10.47 -7.13 -17.94
N VAL A 29 11.68 -6.58 -17.87
CA VAL A 29 12.37 -5.87 -18.95
C VAL A 29 13.64 -6.63 -19.28
N PHE A 30 13.77 -7.06 -20.53
CA PHE A 30 14.78 -8.02 -20.98
C PHE A 30 15.58 -7.43 -22.13
N GLU A 31 16.89 -7.26 -21.96
CA GLU A 31 17.81 -6.80 -23.00
C GLU A 31 18.49 -8.00 -23.67
N SER A 32 18.66 -7.98 -24.99
CA SER A 32 19.38 -9.03 -25.72
C SER A 32 20.86 -9.08 -25.33
N ILE A 33 21.46 -10.28 -25.31
CA ILE A 33 22.90 -10.44 -25.08
C ILE A 33 23.72 -10.27 -26.38
N ASP A 34 23.06 -10.34 -27.53
CA ASP A 34 23.67 -10.25 -28.87
C ASP A 34 22.92 -9.26 -29.78
N THR A 35 23.07 -9.38 -31.09
CA THR A 35 22.43 -8.50 -32.09
C THR A 35 21.01 -8.93 -32.45
N ASP A 36 20.61 -10.13 -32.05
CA ASP A 36 19.29 -10.68 -32.34
C ASP A 36 18.24 -10.15 -31.36
N SER A 37 16.96 -10.40 -31.67
CA SER A 37 15.88 -10.03 -30.76
C SER A 37 15.94 -10.91 -29.51
N PRO A 38 15.74 -10.33 -28.31
CA PRO A 38 15.81 -11.10 -27.07
C PRO A 38 14.72 -12.17 -27.05
N THR A 39 15.06 -13.36 -26.56
CA THR A 39 14.13 -14.46 -26.36
C THR A 39 14.10 -14.83 -24.89
N LEU A 40 12.93 -15.22 -24.39
CA LEU A 40 12.75 -15.67 -23.01
C LEU A 40 12.99 -17.17 -22.88
N ASP A 41 13.09 -17.64 -21.64
CA ASP A 41 13.27 -19.06 -21.34
C ASP A 41 11.97 -19.81 -21.72
N ARG A 42 12.13 -21.03 -22.23
CA ARG A 42 11.02 -21.90 -22.63
C ARG A 42 11.06 -23.20 -21.89
N LEU A 43 9.88 -23.65 -21.47
CA LEU A 43 9.67 -24.94 -20.82
C LEU A 43 9.00 -25.88 -21.81
N THR A 44 9.56 -27.09 -21.95
CA THR A 44 9.02 -28.15 -22.79
C THR A 44 8.44 -29.26 -21.91
N PHE A 45 7.22 -29.65 -22.22
CA PHE A 45 6.42 -30.65 -21.51
C PHE A 45 6.07 -31.84 -22.41
N PRO A 46 5.59 -32.96 -21.83
CA PRO A 46 5.18 -34.13 -22.61
C PRO A 46 4.05 -33.81 -23.60
N SER A 47 4.02 -34.54 -24.71
CA SER A 47 2.92 -34.48 -25.68
C SER A 47 1.58 -34.90 -25.08
N GLY A 48 0.49 -34.33 -25.57
CA GLY A 48 -0.88 -34.70 -25.19
C GLY A 48 -1.61 -33.66 -24.32
N LEU A 49 -0.91 -32.61 -23.89
CA LEU A 49 -1.49 -31.51 -23.11
C LEU A 49 -2.17 -30.44 -23.98
N ASN A 50 -1.73 -30.26 -25.22
CA ASN A 50 -2.22 -29.20 -26.13
C ASN A 50 -2.12 -27.79 -25.51
N LEU A 51 -0.95 -27.49 -24.93
CA LEU A 51 -0.69 -26.26 -24.17
C LEU A 51 -0.98 -24.97 -24.94
N ASN A 52 -0.89 -25.01 -26.27
CA ASN A 52 -1.28 -23.91 -27.15
C ASN A 52 -2.78 -23.54 -27.12
N THR A 53 -3.62 -24.35 -26.47
CA THR A 53 -5.06 -24.13 -26.35
C THR A 53 -5.57 -24.26 -24.91
N THR A 54 -4.93 -25.08 -24.08
CA THR A 54 -5.39 -25.36 -22.71
C THR A 54 -4.77 -24.45 -21.67
N ALA A 55 -3.54 -23.98 -21.90
CA ALA A 55 -2.89 -23.02 -21.01
C ALA A 55 -3.34 -21.60 -21.33
N ILE A 56 -3.25 -20.73 -20.33
CA ILE A 56 -3.69 -19.35 -20.37
C ILE A 56 -2.45 -18.44 -20.33
N VAL A 57 -2.35 -17.51 -21.28
CA VAL A 57 -1.28 -16.51 -21.26
C VAL A 57 -1.47 -15.58 -20.06
N GLY A 58 -0.43 -15.40 -19.28
CA GLY A 58 -0.45 -14.58 -18.06
C GLY A 58 -0.66 -15.37 -16.78
N GLU A 59 -1.02 -16.66 -16.84
CA GLU A 59 -1.14 -17.49 -15.64
C GLU A 59 0.24 -17.78 -15.03
N LYS A 60 0.26 -18.14 -13.75
CA LYS A 60 1.48 -18.52 -13.05
C LYS A 60 1.71 -20.02 -13.16
N ILE A 61 2.98 -20.38 -13.25
CA ILE A 61 3.46 -21.74 -13.16
C ILE A 61 4.40 -21.87 -11.96
N VAL A 62 4.15 -22.88 -11.13
CA VAL A 62 4.86 -23.13 -9.87
C VAL A 62 5.51 -24.51 -9.92
N GLY A 63 6.80 -24.59 -9.59
CA GLY A 63 7.55 -25.85 -9.51
C GLY A 63 7.50 -26.42 -8.09
N ASP A 64 7.18 -27.70 -7.96
CA ASP A 64 7.03 -28.36 -6.65
C ASP A 64 8.35 -28.57 -5.90
N ASP A 65 9.45 -28.82 -6.62
CA ASP A 65 10.75 -29.10 -5.99
C ASP A 65 11.62 -27.84 -5.87
N SER A 66 11.54 -26.96 -6.86
CA SER A 66 12.38 -25.75 -6.95
C SER A 66 11.77 -24.50 -6.30
N ASP A 67 10.49 -24.54 -5.93
CA ASP A 67 9.69 -23.37 -5.55
C ASP A 67 9.82 -22.21 -6.56
N ALA A 68 10.14 -22.51 -7.82
CA ALA A 68 10.26 -21.52 -8.88
C ALA A 68 8.87 -21.08 -9.32
N VAL A 69 8.65 -19.77 -9.38
CA VAL A 69 7.42 -19.18 -9.89
C VAL A 69 7.75 -18.34 -11.11
N ALA A 70 7.07 -18.64 -12.21
CA ALA A 70 7.14 -17.85 -13.43
C ALA A 70 5.74 -17.54 -13.96
N GLN A 71 5.65 -16.55 -14.83
CA GLN A 71 4.44 -16.21 -15.55
C GLN A 71 4.57 -16.63 -17.01
N ILE A 72 3.52 -17.22 -17.56
CA ILE A 72 3.49 -17.64 -18.97
C ILE A 72 3.32 -16.39 -19.85
N THR A 73 4.28 -16.15 -20.73
CA THR A 73 4.29 -14.98 -21.62
C THR A 73 3.84 -15.30 -23.04
N GLY A 74 3.93 -16.56 -23.43
CA GLY A 74 3.53 -17.00 -24.77
C GLY A 74 3.34 -18.50 -24.86
N LEU A 75 2.38 -18.92 -25.68
CA LEU A 75 2.13 -20.32 -26.00
C LEU A 75 2.76 -20.65 -27.35
N ILE A 76 3.91 -21.33 -27.34
CA ILE A 76 4.73 -21.51 -28.54
C ILE A 76 4.26 -22.71 -29.35
N SER A 77 3.95 -23.83 -28.68
CA SER A 77 3.46 -25.06 -29.31
C SER A 77 2.60 -25.88 -28.35
N ALA A 78 2.09 -27.02 -28.81
CA ALA A 78 1.30 -27.94 -27.97
C ALA A 78 2.05 -28.49 -26.76
N THR A 79 3.39 -28.38 -26.74
CA THR A 79 4.28 -28.88 -25.70
C THR A 79 5.19 -27.81 -25.09
N GLU A 80 5.23 -26.60 -25.66
CA GLU A 80 6.17 -25.56 -25.24
C GLU A 80 5.48 -24.26 -24.89
N VAL A 81 5.89 -23.72 -23.74
CA VAL A 81 5.47 -22.40 -23.25
C VAL A 81 6.70 -21.53 -23.01
N GLU A 82 6.55 -20.24 -23.28
CA GLU A 82 7.55 -19.22 -22.99
C GLU A 82 7.21 -18.55 -21.66
N ILE A 83 8.21 -18.32 -20.82
CA ILE A 83 8.02 -17.89 -19.43
C ILE A 83 8.91 -16.70 -19.06
N ALA A 84 8.44 -15.91 -18.09
CA ALA A 84 9.23 -14.91 -17.39
C ALA A 84 9.22 -15.22 -15.89
N TYR A 85 10.41 -15.39 -15.30
CA TYR A 85 10.56 -15.68 -13.88
C TYR A 85 10.12 -14.51 -12.99
N LEU A 86 9.32 -14.83 -11.97
CA LEU A 86 8.95 -13.91 -10.90
C LEU A 86 9.83 -14.09 -9.66
N THR A 87 10.38 -15.29 -9.45
CA THR A 87 11.33 -15.60 -8.38
C THR A 87 12.77 -15.70 -8.92
N PRO A 88 13.80 -15.55 -8.06
CA PRO A 88 15.18 -15.76 -8.45
C PRO A 88 15.54 -17.25 -8.67
N THR A 89 14.72 -18.16 -8.13
CA THR A 89 14.86 -19.61 -8.30
C THR A 89 14.44 -20.02 -9.71
N LYS A 90 15.12 -21.01 -10.28
CA LYS A 90 14.83 -21.55 -11.60
C LYS A 90 14.28 -22.96 -11.50
N PHE A 91 13.44 -23.33 -12.48
CA PHE A 91 12.93 -24.69 -12.59
C PHE A 91 14.06 -25.70 -12.76
N THR A 92 13.82 -26.92 -12.30
CA THR A 92 14.67 -28.09 -12.40
C THR A 92 14.02 -29.14 -13.29
N ILE A 93 14.80 -29.73 -14.19
CA ILE A 93 14.28 -30.74 -15.13
C ILE A 93 13.84 -31.97 -14.34
N GLY A 94 12.66 -32.49 -14.67
CA GLY A 94 12.06 -33.66 -14.03
C GLY A 94 11.10 -33.35 -12.88
N GLU A 95 11.02 -32.08 -12.42
CA GLU A 95 10.05 -31.69 -11.39
C GLU A 95 8.62 -31.60 -11.95
N VAL A 96 7.64 -31.60 -11.07
CA VAL A 96 6.25 -31.31 -11.41
C VAL A 96 6.03 -29.80 -11.41
N CYS A 97 5.43 -29.30 -12.48
CA CYS A 97 5.01 -27.91 -12.62
C CYS A 97 3.48 -27.84 -12.61
N ASN A 98 2.95 -26.97 -11.76
CA ASN A 98 1.54 -26.72 -11.56
C ASN A 98 1.15 -25.36 -12.16
N PHE A 99 0.08 -25.35 -12.96
CA PHE A 99 -0.46 -24.17 -13.61
C PHE A 99 -1.69 -23.69 -12.84
N ASP A 100 -1.66 -22.44 -12.36
CA ASP A 100 -2.64 -21.95 -11.38
C ASP A 100 -4.08 -21.88 -11.93
N GLU A 101 -4.28 -21.39 -13.16
CA GLU A 101 -5.61 -21.13 -13.70
C GLU A 101 -6.14 -22.31 -14.53
N SER A 102 -5.27 -22.88 -15.38
CA SER A 102 -5.60 -24.01 -16.24
C SER A 102 -5.68 -25.35 -15.48
N ASN A 103 -5.27 -25.40 -14.20
CA ASN A 103 -5.25 -26.60 -13.36
C ASN A 103 -4.47 -27.77 -14.00
N ILE A 104 -3.45 -27.47 -14.80
CA ILE A 104 -2.57 -28.46 -15.42
C ILE A 104 -1.42 -28.77 -14.46
N SER A 105 -1.16 -30.06 -14.23
CA SER A 105 0.00 -30.53 -13.47
C SER A 105 0.76 -31.54 -14.30
N THR A 106 2.03 -31.27 -14.58
CA THR A 106 2.83 -32.13 -15.47
C THR A 106 4.33 -32.05 -15.18
N THR A 107 5.08 -33.03 -15.66
CA THR A 107 6.54 -33.11 -15.44
C THR A 107 7.30 -32.31 -16.48
N LEU A 108 8.26 -31.49 -16.05
CA LEU A 108 9.09 -30.68 -16.93
C LEU A 108 10.15 -31.55 -17.62
N GLN A 109 10.19 -31.54 -18.95
CA GLN A 109 11.13 -32.37 -19.73
C GLN A 109 12.41 -31.65 -20.11
N LEU A 110 12.32 -30.39 -20.50
CA LEU A 110 13.45 -29.60 -20.98
C LEU A 110 13.25 -28.12 -20.69
N ILE A 111 14.37 -27.44 -20.44
CA ILE A 111 14.44 -25.99 -20.31
C ILE A 111 15.34 -25.47 -21.43
N THR A 112 14.77 -24.66 -22.31
CA THR A 112 15.53 -23.93 -23.33
C THR A 112 15.80 -22.53 -22.81
N VAL A 113 17.07 -22.21 -22.55
CA VAL A 113 17.47 -20.90 -22.03
C VAL A 113 17.37 -19.85 -23.14
N GLY A 114 16.71 -18.74 -22.83
CA GLY A 114 16.55 -17.61 -23.72
C GLY A 114 17.81 -16.76 -23.85
N ASN A 115 17.84 -15.94 -24.88
CA ASN A 115 18.83 -14.90 -25.08
C ASN A 115 18.34 -13.60 -24.46
N ASN A 116 18.51 -13.46 -23.14
CA ASN A 116 18.14 -12.23 -22.45
C ASN A 116 18.98 -11.96 -21.20
N LEU A 117 19.08 -10.69 -20.86
CA LEU A 117 19.54 -10.17 -19.57
C LEU A 117 18.38 -9.40 -18.95
N ASN A 118 17.97 -9.80 -17.74
CA ASN A 118 16.94 -9.09 -16.99
C ASN A 118 17.49 -7.74 -16.49
N ILE A 119 16.90 -6.64 -16.95
CA ILE A 119 17.24 -5.27 -16.59
C ILE A 119 16.03 -4.52 -15.99
N THR A 120 15.04 -5.25 -15.46
CA THR A 120 13.80 -4.70 -14.88
C THR A 120 14.08 -3.67 -13.80
N ASN A 121 15.08 -3.91 -12.96
CA ASN A 121 15.47 -3.03 -11.86
C ASN A 121 15.93 -1.63 -12.31
N ARG A 122 16.22 -1.42 -13.60
CA ARG A 122 16.64 -0.13 -14.16
C ARG A 122 15.45 0.79 -14.48
N TYR A 123 14.22 0.29 -14.44
CA TYR A 123 13.03 1.02 -14.87
C TYR A 123 11.96 1.07 -13.79
N GLU A 124 11.08 2.05 -13.91
CA GLU A 124 9.84 2.19 -13.16
C GLU A 124 8.69 2.33 -14.15
N LEU A 125 7.51 1.83 -13.79
CA LEU A 125 6.32 1.93 -14.61
C LEU A 125 5.60 3.25 -14.30
N ASP A 126 5.43 4.10 -15.30
CA ASP A 126 4.38 5.12 -15.31
C ASP A 126 3.18 4.52 -16.05
N LYS A 127 2.09 4.26 -15.31
CA LYS A 127 0.85 3.66 -15.85
C LYS A 127 0.19 4.54 -16.92
N GLY A 128 0.58 5.82 -17.05
CA GLY A 128 0.01 6.75 -18.04
C GLY A 128 -1.26 7.43 -17.55
N GLN A 129 -1.59 7.33 -16.27
CA GLN A 129 -2.78 7.91 -15.67
C GLN A 129 -2.58 9.43 -15.51
N ARG A 130 -3.36 10.24 -16.24
CA ARG A 130 -3.39 11.71 -16.12
C ARG A 130 -4.76 12.13 -15.65
N GLU A 131 -4.87 13.28 -14.99
CA GLU A 131 -6.17 13.77 -14.49
C GLU A 131 -7.23 13.92 -15.59
N GLN A 132 -6.81 14.19 -16.82
CA GLN A 132 -7.70 14.50 -17.94
C GLN A 132 -7.98 13.30 -18.86
N PHE A 133 -7.04 12.36 -18.98
CA PHE A 133 -7.10 11.26 -19.95
C PHE A 133 -6.14 10.12 -19.55
N TYR A 134 -6.32 8.94 -20.14
CA TYR A 134 -5.36 7.85 -20.06
C TYR A 134 -4.36 8.01 -21.19
N ASP A 135 -3.12 8.37 -20.86
CA ASP A 135 -1.99 8.45 -21.80
C ASP A 135 -1.39 7.06 -22.02
N TYR A 136 -0.42 6.97 -22.93
CA TYR A 136 0.38 5.76 -23.10
C TYR A 136 1.17 5.43 -21.82
N SER A 137 1.11 4.18 -21.41
CA SER A 137 1.98 3.68 -20.34
C SER A 137 3.42 3.65 -20.82
N ARG A 138 4.35 3.93 -19.93
CA ARG A 138 5.78 4.04 -20.26
C ARG A 138 6.68 3.52 -19.17
N LEU A 139 7.82 2.99 -19.57
CA LEU A 139 8.94 2.73 -18.70
C LEU A 139 9.75 4.01 -18.54
N VAL A 140 9.97 4.42 -17.30
CA VAL A 140 10.85 5.53 -16.95
C VAL A 140 12.14 4.94 -16.39
N ARG A 141 13.26 5.19 -17.06
CA ARG A 141 14.57 4.77 -16.58
C ARG A 141 14.90 5.49 -15.27
N ARG A 142 15.27 4.71 -14.25
CA ARG A 142 15.72 5.22 -12.95
C ARG A 142 16.99 6.04 -13.10
N VAL A 143 17.17 7.00 -12.20
CA VAL A 143 18.37 7.83 -12.15
C VAL A 143 19.59 6.94 -11.86
N ASN A 144 20.74 7.28 -12.45
CA ASN A 144 22.02 6.56 -12.31
C ASN A 144 22.13 5.19 -13.00
N PHE A 145 21.11 4.74 -13.74
CA PHE A 145 21.23 3.56 -14.60
C PHE A 145 21.57 3.93 -16.05
N PRO A 146 22.49 3.19 -16.70
CA PRO A 146 22.83 3.44 -18.10
C PRO A 146 21.67 3.06 -19.04
N PRO A 147 21.56 3.70 -20.22
CA PRO A 147 20.64 3.26 -21.26
C PRO A 147 20.92 1.81 -21.66
N ALA A 148 19.87 1.11 -22.13
CA ALA A 148 20.06 -0.15 -22.83
C ALA A 148 20.82 0.10 -24.14
N THR A 149 21.67 -0.85 -24.50
CA THR A 149 22.55 -0.77 -25.67
C THR A 149 22.02 -1.61 -26.83
N ARG A 150 21.21 -2.63 -26.52
CA ARG A 150 20.64 -3.59 -27.47
C ARG A 150 19.12 -3.56 -27.43
N LYS A 151 18.51 -4.40 -28.26
CA LYS A 151 17.05 -4.57 -28.31
C LYS A 151 16.52 -4.99 -26.94
N VAL A 152 15.39 -4.41 -26.58
CA VAL A 152 14.68 -4.67 -25.32
C VAL A 152 13.33 -5.30 -25.64
N LEU A 153 12.95 -6.32 -24.87
CA LEU A 153 11.62 -6.90 -24.82
C LEU A 153 11.04 -6.64 -23.44
N VAL A 154 9.79 -6.19 -23.42
CA VAL A 154 9.08 -5.85 -22.19
C VAL A 154 7.88 -6.77 -22.08
N VAL A 155 7.75 -7.43 -20.94
CA VAL A 155 6.59 -8.25 -20.58
C VAL A 155 5.82 -7.49 -19.51
N PHE A 156 4.52 -7.32 -19.73
CA PHE A 156 3.67 -6.53 -18.86
C PHE A 156 2.22 -6.98 -18.94
N ASP A 157 1.49 -6.75 -17.85
CA ASP A 157 0.05 -6.98 -17.75
C ASP A 157 -0.68 -5.66 -17.99
N LYS A 158 -1.77 -5.70 -18.74
CA LYS A 158 -2.59 -4.52 -19.06
C LYS A 158 -4.07 -4.81 -18.93
N TYR A 159 -4.84 -3.77 -18.65
CA TYR A 159 -6.29 -3.84 -18.77
C TYR A 159 -6.70 -3.73 -20.24
N VAL A 160 -7.59 -4.62 -20.67
CA VAL A 160 -8.15 -4.65 -22.01
C VAL A 160 -9.64 -4.45 -21.91
N LEU A 161 -10.17 -3.57 -22.76
CA LEU A 161 -11.61 -3.43 -22.91
C LEU A 161 -12.04 -4.38 -24.01
N PRO A 162 -13.04 -5.25 -23.76
CA PRO A 162 -13.63 -6.08 -24.78
C PRO A 162 -14.13 -5.22 -25.95
N SER A 163 -13.98 -5.70 -27.19
CA SER A 163 -14.43 -4.95 -28.37
C SER A 163 -15.95 -4.79 -28.46
N ASN A 164 -16.68 -5.60 -27.69
CA ASN A 164 -18.14 -5.56 -27.55
C ASN A 164 -18.60 -4.86 -26.28
N ASP A 165 -17.69 -4.21 -25.55
CA ASP A 165 -18.07 -3.43 -24.38
C ASP A 165 -18.90 -2.23 -24.79
N THR A 166 -20.08 -2.09 -24.17
CA THR A 166 -21.02 -1.00 -24.36
C THR A 166 -21.11 -0.11 -23.11
N GLY A 167 -20.08 -0.16 -22.26
CA GLY A 167 -19.98 0.62 -21.04
C GLY A 167 -19.88 2.13 -21.30
N ASP A 168 -20.47 2.89 -20.39
CA ASP A 168 -20.56 4.35 -20.51
C ASP A 168 -19.35 5.06 -19.88
N PHE A 169 -18.89 4.57 -18.74
CA PHE A 169 -17.80 5.09 -17.92
C PHE A 169 -17.23 4.00 -17.01
N TYR A 170 -16.03 4.20 -16.47
CA TYR A 170 -15.43 3.23 -15.55
C TYR A 170 -15.84 3.51 -14.11
N THR A 171 -16.06 2.43 -13.36
CA THR A 171 -16.40 2.48 -11.94
C THR A 171 -15.65 1.40 -11.19
N VAL A 172 -15.90 1.27 -9.88
CA VAL A 172 -15.47 0.13 -9.08
C VAL A 172 -15.79 -1.23 -9.72
N ALA A 173 -16.89 -1.35 -10.47
CA ALA A 173 -17.30 -2.60 -11.12
C ALA A 173 -16.49 -2.93 -12.39
N SER A 174 -15.62 -2.03 -12.84
CA SER A 174 -14.75 -2.27 -14.00
C SER A 174 -13.48 -3.07 -13.64
N TYR A 175 -13.29 -3.38 -12.35
CA TYR A 175 -12.14 -4.11 -11.84
C TYR A 175 -12.62 -5.34 -11.06
N ASP A 176 -11.90 -6.46 -11.21
CA ASP A 176 -12.16 -7.67 -10.43
C ASP A 176 -11.68 -7.51 -8.98
N GLU A 177 -12.32 -8.21 -8.04
CA GLU A 177 -12.07 -8.08 -6.59
C GLU A 177 -10.60 -8.35 -6.23
N GLU A 178 -9.95 -9.31 -6.89
CA GLU A 178 -8.55 -9.67 -6.63
C GLU A 178 -7.57 -8.54 -6.95
N ARG A 179 -7.99 -7.56 -7.78
CA ARG A 179 -7.16 -6.44 -8.23
C ARG A 179 -7.15 -5.27 -7.26
N PHE A 180 -8.04 -5.26 -6.27
CA PHE A 180 -8.27 -4.11 -5.39
C PHE A 180 -7.09 -3.81 -4.46
N SER A 181 -6.25 -4.79 -4.21
CA SER A 181 -5.07 -4.65 -3.35
C SER A 181 -3.97 -3.81 -4.01
N SER A 182 -3.48 -4.22 -5.18
CA SER A 182 -2.24 -3.69 -5.78
C SER A 182 -2.39 -3.01 -7.14
N ASP A 183 -3.39 -3.37 -7.93
CA ASP A 183 -3.36 -3.11 -9.37
C ASP A 183 -4.13 -1.84 -9.76
N ILE A 184 -5.09 -1.43 -8.90
CA ILE A 184 -5.94 -0.26 -9.12
C ILE A 184 -5.09 1.00 -9.39
N PRO A 185 -5.42 1.75 -10.47
CA PRO A 185 -4.79 3.03 -10.73
C PRO A 185 -5.02 4.05 -9.61
N LEU A 186 -3.96 4.80 -9.27
CA LEU A 186 -4.06 5.99 -8.44
C LEU A 186 -4.07 7.24 -9.33
N LEU A 187 -4.93 8.19 -8.96
CA LEU A 187 -5.18 9.47 -9.59
C LEU A 187 -4.68 10.60 -8.68
N LYS A 188 -4.50 11.79 -9.26
CA LYS A 188 -4.07 13.01 -8.54
C LYS A 188 -2.79 12.75 -7.73
N ASP A 189 -1.74 12.32 -8.43
CA ASP A 189 -0.41 12.04 -7.88
C ASP A 189 -0.38 11.03 -6.71
N GLY A 190 -1.38 10.15 -6.60
CA GLY A 190 -1.41 9.06 -5.61
C GLY A 190 -2.53 9.17 -4.58
N ASP A 191 -3.27 10.28 -4.55
CA ASP A 191 -4.22 10.57 -3.47
C ASP A 191 -5.56 9.84 -3.62
N ILE A 192 -6.02 9.58 -4.85
CA ILE A 192 -7.38 9.09 -5.12
C ILE A 192 -7.31 7.78 -5.90
N ARG A 193 -7.94 6.71 -5.42
CA ARG A 193 -8.07 5.47 -6.19
C ARG A 193 -9.10 5.63 -7.30
N ALA A 194 -8.83 5.06 -8.47
CA ALA A 194 -9.77 5.11 -9.60
C ALA A 194 -11.13 4.45 -9.28
N THR A 195 -11.14 3.45 -8.38
CA THR A 195 -12.38 2.80 -7.89
C THR A 195 -13.32 3.76 -7.15
N ASP A 196 -12.77 4.80 -6.55
CA ASP A 196 -13.52 5.78 -5.75
C ASP A 196 -13.99 6.97 -6.60
N THR A 197 -13.83 6.86 -7.92
CA THR A 197 -14.21 7.89 -8.89
C THR A 197 -15.17 7.32 -9.92
N ILE A 198 -16.00 8.20 -10.48
CA ILE A 198 -16.74 7.91 -11.70
C ILE A 198 -15.87 8.44 -12.84
N ASP A 199 -15.28 7.53 -13.61
CA ASP A 199 -14.21 7.88 -14.54
C ASP A 199 -14.73 8.05 -15.97
N PHE A 200 -14.74 9.30 -16.42
CA PHE A 200 -15.11 9.71 -17.78
C PHE A 200 -13.90 10.08 -18.65
N ARG A 201 -12.68 9.83 -18.17
CA ARG A 201 -11.47 10.25 -18.88
C ARG A 201 -11.30 9.43 -20.16
N PRO A 202 -11.07 10.05 -21.33
CA PRO A 202 -10.86 9.34 -22.58
C PRO A 202 -9.56 8.54 -22.56
N ARG A 203 -9.54 7.41 -23.26
CA ARG A 203 -8.38 6.52 -23.36
C ARG A 203 -7.74 6.58 -24.75
N VAL A 204 -6.41 6.72 -24.80
CA VAL A 204 -5.69 6.70 -26.08
C VAL A 204 -5.78 5.32 -26.75
N SER A 205 -5.87 5.28 -28.07
CA SER A 205 -5.82 4.03 -28.82
C SER A 205 -4.39 3.48 -28.89
N THR A 206 -4.24 2.17 -29.03
CA THR A 206 -2.93 1.52 -29.24
C THR A 206 -2.14 2.20 -30.36
N TYR A 207 -0.89 2.55 -30.08
CA TYR A 207 -0.02 3.23 -31.02
C TYR A 207 0.62 2.25 -32.02
N THR A 208 0.64 2.60 -33.30
CA THR A 208 1.16 1.75 -34.40
C THR A 208 2.13 2.47 -35.34
N GLY A 209 2.48 3.73 -35.05
CA GLY A 209 3.35 4.54 -35.91
C GLY A 209 4.85 4.37 -35.62
N ALA A 210 5.66 5.14 -36.35
CA ALA A 210 7.12 5.21 -36.17
C ALA A 210 7.61 6.53 -35.53
N GLU A 211 6.71 7.51 -35.42
CA GLU A 211 6.96 8.80 -34.79
C GLU A 211 6.91 8.69 -33.27
N SER A 212 7.17 9.79 -32.55
CA SER A 212 7.06 9.76 -31.09
C SER A 212 5.60 9.53 -30.65
N PRO A 213 5.28 8.48 -29.86
CA PRO A 213 3.93 8.26 -29.33
C PRO A 213 3.46 9.40 -28.43
N PHE A 214 4.41 10.10 -27.77
CA PHE A 214 4.13 11.19 -26.85
C PHE A 214 3.88 12.54 -27.54
N ALA A 215 4.02 12.61 -28.87
CA ALA A 215 3.65 13.80 -29.62
C ALA A 215 2.13 14.00 -29.56
N PHE A 216 1.68 15.24 -29.38
CA PHE A 216 0.26 15.58 -29.24
C PHE A 216 -0.62 15.00 -30.36
N GLN A 217 -0.18 15.11 -31.61
CA GLN A 217 -0.87 14.58 -32.78
C GLN A 217 -1.04 13.04 -32.79
N ASN A 218 -0.19 12.33 -32.05
CA ASN A 218 -0.17 10.87 -31.99
C ASN A 218 -0.95 10.32 -30.78
N ARG A 219 -1.42 11.20 -29.88
CA ARG A 219 -2.36 10.84 -28.81
C ARG A 219 -3.77 10.86 -29.36
N THR A 220 -4.09 9.82 -30.15
CA THR A 220 -5.43 9.64 -30.69
C THR A 220 -6.28 8.91 -29.67
N PHE A 221 -7.46 9.45 -29.37
CA PHE A 221 -8.46 8.77 -28.55
C PHE A 221 -9.31 7.88 -29.46
N ALA A 222 -9.64 6.68 -28.99
CA ALA A 222 -10.37 5.71 -29.81
C ALA A 222 -11.71 6.31 -30.32
N SER A 223 -12.03 6.09 -31.59
CA SER A 223 -13.27 6.56 -32.22
C SER A 223 -14.52 5.84 -31.69
N THR A 224 -14.33 4.64 -31.15
CA THR A 224 -15.33 3.95 -30.35
C THR A 224 -15.19 4.49 -28.94
N PHE A 225 -16.06 5.43 -28.60
CA PHE A 225 -16.07 6.15 -27.34
C PHE A 225 -16.13 5.14 -26.18
N ASN A 226 -15.00 4.88 -25.53
CA ASN A 226 -14.92 4.13 -24.28
C ASN A 226 -13.96 4.90 -23.37
N PRO A 227 -14.49 5.76 -22.47
CA PRO A 227 -15.91 5.97 -22.14
C PRO A 227 -16.76 6.60 -23.26
N SER A 228 -18.03 6.20 -23.35
CA SER A 228 -18.99 6.63 -24.39
C SER A 228 -19.35 8.11 -24.30
N PHE A 229 -19.31 8.65 -23.09
CA PHE A 229 -19.65 10.03 -22.80
C PHE A 229 -18.42 10.81 -22.35
N ILE A 230 -18.18 11.93 -23.02
CA ILE A 230 -17.21 12.95 -22.58
C ILE A 230 -18.02 14.00 -21.83
N VAL A 231 -17.69 14.23 -20.56
CA VAL A 231 -18.38 15.22 -19.73
C VAL A 231 -18.18 16.61 -20.32
N THR A 232 -19.28 17.27 -20.67
CA THR A 232 -19.24 18.67 -21.11
C THR A 232 -19.33 19.60 -19.91
N PRO A 233 -18.51 20.66 -19.83
CA PRO A 233 -18.65 21.65 -18.77
C PRO A 233 -20.08 22.21 -18.71
N ASN A 234 -20.60 22.40 -17.50
CA ASN A 234 -21.95 22.91 -17.21
C ASN A 234 -23.11 21.94 -17.50
N GLU A 235 -22.85 20.65 -17.66
CA GLU A 235 -23.90 19.63 -17.62
C GLU A 235 -24.12 19.08 -16.20
N SER A 236 -25.35 18.66 -15.92
CA SER A 236 -25.74 18.08 -14.64
C SER A 236 -25.98 16.58 -14.76
N SER A 237 -25.39 15.80 -13.87
CA SER A 237 -25.64 14.35 -13.76
C SER A 237 -26.31 14.05 -12.42
N ILE A 238 -27.36 13.22 -12.44
CA ILE A 238 -28.02 12.72 -11.24
C ILE A 238 -27.51 11.30 -11.01
N ILE A 239 -26.85 11.07 -9.89
CA ILE A 239 -26.27 9.77 -9.53
C ILE A 239 -26.82 9.30 -8.18
N GLY A 240 -27.10 8.01 -8.08
CA GLY A 240 -27.28 7.30 -6.81
C GLY A 240 -26.07 6.41 -6.58
N TYR A 241 -25.49 6.45 -5.37
CA TYR A 241 -24.32 5.65 -5.02
C TYR A 241 -24.48 5.05 -3.63
N ASN A 242 -23.88 3.89 -3.43
CA ASN A 242 -23.68 3.29 -2.12
C ASN A 242 -22.18 3.35 -1.81
N HIS A 243 -21.83 3.63 -0.56
CA HIS A 243 -20.44 3.70 -0.12
C HIS A 243 -20.29 3.02 1.24
N TYR A 244 -19.09 2.53 1.52
CA TYR A 244 -18.75 1.98 2.82
C TYR A 244 -18.59 3.11 3.84
N LEU A 245 -19.00 2.85 5.07
CA LEU A 245 -18.87 3.77 6.20
C LEU A 245 -17.83 3.24 7.18
N PRO A 246 -17.05 4.12 7.83
CA PRO A 246 -16.11 3.70 8.85
C PRO A 246 -16.85 3.16 10.08
N ARG A 247 -16.15 2.39 10.91
CA ARG A 247 -16.72 1.71 12.08
C ARG A 247 -15.68 1.61 13.19
N ASN A 248 -16.11 1.75 14.44
CA ASN A 248 -15.27 1.51 15.60
C ASN A 248 -15.73 0.22 16.29
N ASP A 249 -14.80 -0.70 16.51
CA ASP A 249 -15.04 -1.96 17.20
C ASP A 249 -14.33 -1.93 18.57
N ARG A 250 -14.79 -2.77 19.49
CA ARG A 250 -14.18 -2.93 20.82
C ARG A 250 -13.81 -4.38 21.06
N VAL A 251 -12.61 -4.62 21.58
CA VAL A 251 -12.12 -5.93 22.00
C VAL A 251 -12.26 -6.02 23.51
N VAL A 252 -13.03 -6.99 23.98
CA VAL A 252 -13.25 -7.23 25.41
C VAL A 252 -12.80 -8.63 25.81
N LEU A 253 -12.37 -8.75 27.07
CA LEU A 253 -12.03 -10.01 27.71
C LEU A 253 -13.07 -10.33 28.79
N ASP A 254 -13.78 -11.44 28.63
CA ASP A 254 -14.76 -11.93 29.59
C ASP A 254 -14.09 -12.53 30.85
N VAL A 255 -14.84 -12.66 31.95
CA VAL A 255 -14.39 -13.26 33.22
C VAL A 255 -13.90 -14.70 33.03
N LEU A 256 -14.44 -15.41 32.03
CA LEU A 256 -14.03 -16.76 31.66
C LEU A 256 -12.72 -16.80 30.85
N GLY A 257 -12.12 -15.65 30.55
CA GLY A 257 -10.89 -15.53 29.75
C GLY A 257 -11.12 -15.56 28.24
N ASN A 258 -12.36 -15.45 27.78
CA ASN A 258 -12.68 -15.43 26.35
C ASN A 258 -12.53 -14.01 25.78
N LEU A 259 -11.74 -13.86 24.71
CA LEU A 259 -11.68 -12.62 23.93
C LEU A 259 -12.84 -12.56 22.95
N SER A 260 -13.56 -11.44 22.93
CA SER A 260 -14.62 -11.18 21.95
C SER A 260 -14.51 -9.78 21.36
N VAL A 261 -14.91 -9.64 20.10
CA VAL A 261 -14.94 -8.36 19.39
C VAL A 261 -16.39 -7.92 19.26
N ILE A 262 -16.70 -6.77 19.85
CA ILE A 262 -18.00 -6.11 19.74
C ILE A 262 -17.91 -5.18 18.53
N GLN A 263 -18.69 -5.49 17.50
CA GLN A 263 -18.76 -4.67 16.31
C GLN A 263 -19.59 -3.41 16.59
N GLY A 264 -19.08 -2.25 16.17
CA GLY A 264 -19.84 -1.01 16.19
C GLY A 264 -20.91 -0.93 15.11
N THR A 265 -21.60 0.20 15.07
CA THR A 265 -22.45 0.56 13.94
C THR A 265 -21.65 1.41 12.97
N SER A 266 -21.68 1.05 11.68
CA SER A 266 -21.01 1.84 10.64
C SER A 266 -21.72 3.19 10.48
N SER A 267 -20.96 4.28 10.54
CA SER A 267 -21.48 5.65 10.56
C SER A 267 -20.43 6.62 10.02
N THR A 268 -20.83 7.75 9.43
CA THR A 268 -19.89 8.81 9.02
C THR A 268 -19.08 9.36 10.19
N ASN A 269 -19.66 9.35 11.38
CA ASN A 269 -18.97 9.57 12.64
C ASN A 269 -19.16 8.32 13.53
N PRO A 270 -18.25 7.34 13.44
CA PRO A 270 -18.39 6.07 14.15
C PRO A 270 -18.22 6.28 15.65
N VAL A 271 -19.13 5.70 16.43
CA VAL A 271 -19.08 5.74 17.89
C VAL A 271 -18.62 4.37 18.38
N THR A 272 -17.67 4.38 19.32
CA THR A 272 -17.22 3.13 19.96
C THR A 272 -18.39 2.51 20.74
N PRO A 273 -18.62 1.19 20.62
CA PRO A 273 -19.64 0.49 21.41
C PRO A 273 -19.55 0.81 22.91
N PRO A 274 -20.64 0.70 23.68
CA PRO A 274 -20.59 0.83 25.14
C PRO A 274 -19.79 -0.32 25.78
N VAL A 275 -19.33 -0.12 27.03
CA VAL A 275 -18.60 -1.15 27.78
C VAL A 275 -19.59 -2.20 28.25
N ILE A 276 -19.24 -3.49 28.12
CA ILE A 276 -20.08 -4.58 28.63
C ILE A 276 -19.82 -4.77 30.13
N GLU A 277 -20.90 -4.95 30.90
CA GLU A 277 -20.79 -5.33 32.31
C GLU A 277 -20.16 -6.72 32.45
N ASN A 278 -19.19 -6.86 33.37
CA ASN A 278 -18.39 -8.08 33.59
C ASN A 278 -17.37 -8.43 32.50
N ALA A 279 -16.99 -7.48 31.63
CA ALA A 279 -15.88 -7.67 30.71
C ALA A 279 -14.82 -6.56 30.87
N MET A 280 -13.55 -6.91 30.69
CA MET A 280 -12.43 -5.96 30.68
C MET A 280 -12.22 -5.42 29.26
N ASP A 281 -12.20 -4.11 29.09
CA ASP A 281 -11.90 -3.46 27.80
C ASP A 281 -10.40 -3.58 27.51
N VAL A 282 -10.03 -4.27 26.43
CA VAL A 282 -8.62 -4.52 26.07
C VAL A 282 -8.13 -3.52 25.04
N ALA A 283 -8.93 -3.30 23.99
CA ALA A 283 -8.56 -2.42 22.91
C ALA A 283 -9.78 -1.91 22.16
N THR A 284 -9.62 -0.76 21.53
CA THR A 284 -10.56 -0.21 20.55
C THR A 284 -9.91 -0.27 19.17
N ILE A 285 -10.67 -0.72 18.17
CA ILE A 285 -10.21 -0.83 16.78
C ILE A 285 -11.01 0.19 15.98
N GLN A 286 -10.31 1.13 15.35
CA GLN A 286 -10.91 2.09 14.43
C GLN A 286 -10.66 1.61 13.00
N LEU A 287 -11.74 1.26 12.31
CA LEU A 287 -11.72 0.81 10.92
C LEU A 287 -12.09 1.97 9.98
N PRO A 288 -11.28 2.22 8.93
CA PRO A 288 -11.63 3.19 7.89
C PRO A 288 -12.85 2.74 7.08
N ALA A 289 -13.35 3.65 6.23
CA ALA A 289 -14.39 3.34 5.25
C ALA A 289 -13.80 2.42 4.18
N TYR A 290 -14.16 1.13 4.24
CA TYR A 290 -13.54 0.04 3.48
C TYR A 290 -12.06 -0.17 3.84
N LEU A 291 -11.73 -1.37 4.32
CA LEU A 291 -10.37 -1.73 4.72
C LEU A 291 -9.69 -2.42 3.53
N TYR A 292 -8.84 -1.68 2.80
CA TYR A 292 -8.08 -2.22 1.66
C TYR A 292 -6.87 -3.04 2.15
N ASP A 293 -6.15 -2.51 3.14
CA ASP A 293 -5.00 -3.16 3.78
C ASP A 293 -5.31 -3.36 5.27
N PRO A 294 -5.09 -4.57 5.84
CA PRO A 294 -5.18 -4.80 7.28
C PRO A 294 -4.39 -3.81 8.15
N ASP A 295 -3.29 -3.26 7.65
CA ASP A 295 -2.44 -2.31 8.38
C ASP A 295 -3.07 -0.91 8.54
N ASP A 296 -4.08 -0.56 7.74
CA ASP A 296 -4.81 0.71 7.86
C ASP A 296 -5.74 0.74 9.09
N ALA A 297 -5.97 -0.41 9.75
CA ALA A 297 -6.77 -0.49 10.96
C ALA A 297 -6.00 0.05 12.18
N ILE A 298 -6.54 1.08 12.83
CA ILE A 298 -5.89 1.69 14.00
C ILE A 298 -6.36 0.98 15.26
N VAL A 299 -5.46 0.25 15.91
CA VAL A 299 -5.72 -0.42 17.18
C VAL A 299 -5.17 0.40 18.34
N ARG A 300 -6.06 0.80 19.27
CA ARG A 300 -5.71 1.51 20.50
C ARG A 300 -5.96 0.62 21.70
N VAL A 301 -4.88 0.12 22.30
CA VAL A 301 -4.94 -0.69 23.52
C VAL A 301 -5.29 0.20 24.71
N VAL A 302 -6.22 -0.26 25.53
CA VAL A 302 -6.62 0.39 26.78
C VAL A 302 -5.68 -0.06 27.88
N ASP A 303 -5.11 0.90 28.62
CA ASP A 303 -4.22 0.58 29.73
C ASP A 303 -5.03 0.24 30.98
N ASN A 304 -5.05 -1.05 31.32
CA ASN A 304 -5.70 -1.57 32.52
C ASN A 304 -4.68 -1.74 33.65
N VAL A 305 -4.15 -0.62 34.15
CA VAL A 305 -3.22 -0.65 35.30
C VAL A 305 -3.97 -1.08 36.55
N ARG A 306 -3.48 -2.15 37.19
CA ARG A 306 -3.91 -2.55 38.54
C ARG A 306 -2.89 -2.09 39.55
N TYR A 307 -3.32 -1.26 40.50
CA TYR A 307 -2.51 -0.95 41.69
C TYR A 307 -2.77 -1.98 42.77
N THR A 308 -1.71 -2.53 43.37
CA THR A 308 -1.85 -3.34 44.58
C THR A 308 -1.96 -2.44 45.80
N MET A 309 -2.53 -2.94 46.91
CA MET A 309 -2.59 -2.17 48.17
C MET A 309 -1.22 -1.71 48.66
N LYS A 310 -0.15 -2.48 48.38
CA LYS A 310 1.23 -2.10 48.69
C LYS A 310 1.70 -0.92 47.84
N ASP A 311 1.31 -0.88 46.56
CA ASP A 311 1.67 0.22 45.66
C ASP A 311 0.86 1.48 45.99
N ILE A 312 -0.40 1.32 46.40
CA ILE A 312 -1.23 2.41 46.91
C ILE A 312 -0.64 2.98 48.20
N GLY A 313 -0.22 2.15 49.15
CA GLY A 313 0.43 2.61 50.38
C GLY A 313 1.72 3.40 50.10
N ARG A 314 2.53 2.95 49.14
CA ARG A 314 3.72 3.71 48.70
C ARG A 314 3.37 5.06 48.06
N LEU A 315 2.23 5.17 47.38
CA LEU A 315 1.75 6.43 46.83
C LEU A 315 1.23 7.34 47.94
N GLU A 316 0.53 6.79 48.93
CA GLU A 316 0.06 7.48 50.13
C GLU A 316 1.24 8.10 50.90
N ASP A 317 2.27 7.30 51.24
CA ASP A 317 3.49 7.77 51.92
C ASP A 317 4.15 8.93 51.15
N ARG A 318 4.20 8.82 49.80
CA ARG A 318 4.79 9.86 48.94
C ARG A 318 3.94 11.12 48.87
N ILE A 319 2.62 10.98 48.89
CA ILE A 319 1.69 12.12 48.89
C ILE A 319 1.78 12.85 50.22
N GLU A 320 1.81 12.12 51.35
CA GLU A 320 2.02 12.69 52.68
C GLU A 320 3.34 13.46 52.76
N THR A 321 4.44 12.85 52.28
CA THR A 321 5.75 13.52 52.22
C THR A 321 5.71 14.76 51.32
N LEU A 322 5.02 14.71 50.18
CA LEU A 322 4.86 15.86 49.29
C LEU A 322 4.02 16.96 49.93
N GLU A 323 2.96 16.62 50.66
CA GLU A 323 2.16 17.57 51.40
C GLU A 323 3.02 18.28 52.45
N GLU A 324 3.79 17.54 53.24
CA GLU A 324 4.65 18.09 54.29
C GLU A 324 5.76 18.99 53.72
N ILE A 325 6.46 18.55 52.67
CA ILE A 325 7.50 19.37 52.04
C ILE A 325 6.91 20.63 51.42
N THR A 326 5.72 20.54 50.80
CA THR A 326 5.08 21.72 50.19
C THR A 326 4.54 22.70 51.22
N SER A 327 3.97 22.22 52.33
CA SER A 327 3.53 23.08 53.44
C SER A 327 4.72 23.82 54.06
N LEU A 328 5.80 23.11 54.37
CA LEU A 328 7.04 23.69 54.90
C LEU A 328 7.66 24.67 53.91
N SER A 329 7.75 24.33 52.62
CA SER A 329 8.30 25.22 51.59
C SER A 329 7.50 26.52 51.42
N LEU A 330 6.16 26.46 51.51
CA LEU A 330 5.30 27.63 51.46
C LEU A 330 5.50 28.51 52.71
N LEU A 331 5.52 27.91 53.88
CA LEU A 331 5.77 28.62 55.14
C LEU A 331 7.19 29.22 55.18
N GLU A 332 8.20 28.54 54.60
CA GLU A 332 9.54 29.08 54.39
C GLU A 332 9.54 30.30 53.48
N LEU A 333 8.76 30.28 52.40
CA LEU A 333 8.65 31.43 51.51
C LEU A 333 7.96 32.62 52.19
N ASP A 334 6.88 32.37 52.93
CA ASP A 334 6.16 33.41 53.67
C ASP A 334 7.04 34.01 54.77
N THR A 335 7.73 33.19 55.54
CA THR A 335 8.65 33.66 56.59
C THR A 335 9.90 34.31 56.03
N LYS A 336 10.38 33.91 54.85
CA LYS A 336 11.45 34.60 54.11
C LYS A 336 11.01 36.00 53.69
N THR A 337 9.81 36.13 53.12
CA THR A 337 9.28 37.42 52.62
C THR A 337 8.81 38.36 53.74
N LEU A 338 8.46 37.84 54.91
CA LEU A 338 8.04 38.63 56.08
C LEU A 338 9.10 39.69 56.46
N GLN A 339 8.80 40.98 56.38
CA GLN A 339 9.76 42.01 56.80
C GLN A 339 9.58 42.34 58.29
N VAL A 340 10.66 42.22 59.08
CA VAL A 340 10.67 42.67 60.48
C VAL A 340 11.29 44.06 60.52
N GLN A 341 10.52 45.06 60.90
CA GLN A 341 10.96 46.46 60.96
C GLN A 341 11.28 46.88 62.41
N ASP A 342 12.20 47.81 62.60
CA ASP A 342 12.46 48.44 63.90
C ASP A 342 11.44 49.57 64.19
N PHE A 343 11.60 50.23 65.35
CA PHE A 343 10.73 51.34 65.77
C PHE A 343 10.75 52.52 64.78
N ASP A 344 11.80 52.64 63.96
CA ASP A 344 11.99 53.69 62.96
C ASP A 344 11.56 53.24 61.54
N GLY A 345 10.99 52.03 61.39
CA GLY A 345 10.45 51.51 60.13
C GLY A 345 11.50 50.88 59.18
N LEU A 346 12.75 50.69 59.63
CA LEU A 346 13.83 50.11 58.83
C LEU A 346 13.87 48.59 58.99
N SER A 347 14.14 47.87 57.88
CA SER A 347 14.18 46.41 57.87
C SER A 347 15.38 45.87 58.65
N ARG A 348 15.13 45.07 59.68
CA ARG A 348 16.17 44.42 60.49
C ARG A 348 16.78 43.24 59.75
N PHE A 349 18.10 43.08 59.86
CA PHE A 349 18.83 41.96 59.26
C PHE A 349 18.41 40.63 59.91
N LYS A 350 18.00 39.65 59.09
CA LYS A 350 17.66 38.28 59.54
C LYS A 350 18.89 37.38 59.46
N THR A 351 19.22 36.71 60.55
CA THR A 351 20.33 35.73 60.61
C THR A 351 19.89 34.29 60.32
N GLY A 352 18.59 34.04 60.23
CA GLY A 352 17.96 32.74 59.94
C GLY A 352 16.49 32.76 60.35
N PHE A 353 15.72 31.78 59.88
CA PHE A 353 14.34 31.55 60.31
C PHE A 353 14.08 30.03 60.34
N PHE A 354 13.27 29.61 61.30
CA PHE A 354 12.81 28.22 61.45
C PHE A 354 11.30 28.21 61.22
N VAL A 355 10.82 27.13 60.62
CA VAL A 355 9.46 27.03 60.12
C VAL A 355 8.92 25.66 60.48
N ASP A 356 7.72 25.65 61.03
CA ASP A 356 7.02 24.46 61.49
C ASP A 356 5.53 24.65 61.18
N ASP A 357 4.86 23.58 60.76
CA ASP A 357 3.42 23.57 60.49
C ASP A 357 2.57 23.27 61.73
N PHE A 358 3.22 23.02 62.88
CA PHE A 358 2.62 22.73 64.20
C PHE A 358 1.65 21.54 64.21
N LYS A 359 1.77 20.61 63.25
CA LYS A 359 0.93 19.40 63.23
C LYS A 359 1.34 18.38 64.30
N ASN A 360 2.62 18.31 64.67
CA ASN A 360 3.14 17.43 65.70
C ASN A 360 3.98 18.19 66.74
N THR A 361 4.43 17.48 67.78
CA THR A 361 5.28 18.04 68.84
C THR A 361 6.72 17.55 68.74
N ASP A 362 7.14 16.99 67.60
CA ASP A 362 8.41 16.27 67.47
C ASP A 362 9.62 17.20 67.56
N PHE A 363 9.44 18.48 67.24
CA PHE A 363 10.46 19.53 67.35
C PHE A 363 10.39 20.30 68.68
N LEU A 364 9.49 19.93 69.61
CA LEU A 364 9.38 20.54 70.93
C LEU A 364 10.25 19.77 71.94
N ASP A 365 11.23 20.45 72.53
CA ASP A 365 12.01 19.93 73.65
C ASP A 365 11.16 19.96 74.94
N SER A 366 10.57 18.81 75.29
CA SER A 366 9.86 18.65 76.56
C SER A 366 10.86 18.29 77.66
N LYS A 367 11.11 19.23 78.56
CA LYS A 367 11.93 19.05 79.75
C LYS A 367 11.17 18.39 80.89
#